data_AF-A0A371IFI8-F1
#
_entry.id   AF-A0A371IFI8-F1
#
_cell.length_a   1.000
_cell.length_b   1.000
_cell.length_c   1.000
_cell.angle_alpha   90.00
_cell.angle_beta   90.00
_cell.angle_gamma   90.00
#
_symmetry.space_group_name_H-M   'P 1'
#
loop_
_entity.id
_entity.type
_entity.pdbx_description
1 polymer ?
#
loop_
_entity_poly.entity_id
_entity_poly.type
_entity_poly.pdbx_seq_one_letter_code
_entity_poly.pdbx_strand_id
1 'polypeptide(L)'
;MHWLATLPPRSIKMFGDPATFFAFQFAANKTKQLEVADLFDIKQNKTETLKSYLACFNNATVRVNDPDQKFFVKAFQKGLRARQFSDSLALRKPQKKHIEVEEDQTDRLEAERQPIAGDTRPPLKGENKYSAKSKEYPLTLTPLREKRA
;
A
#
# COMPACT_ATOMS: atom_id res chain seq x y z
N MET A 1 16.07 28.08 19.47
CA MET A 1 15.20 28.36 20.63
C MET A 1 15.02 29.86 20.94
N HIS A 2 15.28 30.79 20.00
CA HIS A 2 15.25 32.23 20.30
C HIS A 2 13.83 32.81 20.46
N TRP A 3 12.78 32.11 20.03
CA TRP A 3 11.40 32.59 20.07
C TRP A 3 10.92 32.95 21.49
N LEU A 4 11.34 32.21 22.53
CA LEU A 4 10.96 32.49 23.91
C LEU A 4 11.53 33.82 24.42
N ALA A 5 12.72 34.21 23.94
CA ALA A 5 13.39 35.46 24.28
C ALA A 5 12.76 36.68 23.57
N THR A 6 11.92 36.45 22.55
CA THR A 6 11.19 37.52 21.84
C THR A 6 9.85 37.89 22.49
N LEU A 7 9.46 37.20 23.57
CA LEU A 7 8.21 37.48 24.25
C LEU A 7 8.29 38.79 25.06
N PRO A 8 7.23 39.61 25.08
CA PRO A 8 7.16 40.77 25.94
C PRO A 8 7.32 40.40 27.43
N PRO A 9 7.86 41.28 28.27
CA PRO A 9 7.94 41.05 29.72
C PRO A 9 6.55 40.77 30.31
N ARG A 10 6.46 39.80 31.25
CA ARG A 10 5.22 39.42 31.96
C ARG A 10 4.10 38.86 31.06
N SER A 11 4.46 38.32 29.89
CA SER A 11 3.53 37.67 28.96
C SER A 11 3.06 36.28 29.40
N ILE A 12 3.88 35.55 30.18
CA ILE A 12 3.54 34.24 30.74
C ILE A 12 2.92 34.44 32.13
N LYS A 13 1.63 34.16 32.25
CA LYS A 13 0.80 34.25 33.45
C LYS A 13 0.36 32.89 33.97
N MET A 14 0.21 31.92 33.07
CA MET A 14 -0.21 30.55 33.35
C MET A 14 0.77 29.55 32.74
N PHE A 15 0.78 28.34 33.28
CA PHE A 15 1.62 27.25 32.77
C PHE A 15 1.34 26.91 31.28
N GLY A 16 0.12 27.16 30.80
CA GLY A 16 -0.26 26.91 29.40
C GLY A 16 0.25 27.96 28.39
N ASP A 17 0.63 29.16 28.84
CA ASP A 17 0.94 30.27 27.94
C ASP A 17 2.14 30.01 27.01
N PRO A 18 3.24 29.37 27.45
CA PRO A 18 4.34 29.03 26.56
C PRO A 18 3.91 28.13 25.39
N ALA A 19 3.01 27.18 25.61
CA ALA A 19 2.50 26.31 24.54
C ALA A 19 1.66 27.10 23.54
N THR A 20 0.84 28.04 24.01
CA THR A 20 0.05 28.95 23.17
C THR A 20 0.95 29.87 22.35
N PHE A 21 1.96 30.50 22.95
CA PHE A 21 2.90 31.35 22.22
C PHE A 21 3.77 30.57 21.23
N PHE A 22 4.16 29.34 21.57
CA PHE A 22 4.80 28.44 20.63
C PHE A 22 3.90 28.16 19.43
N ALA A 23 2.64 27.78 19.67
CA ALA A 23 1.68 27.52 18.60
C ALA A 23 1.46 28.76 17.72
N PHE A 24 1.41 29.97 18.30
CA PHE A 24 1.29 31.22 17.53
C PHE A 24 2.54 31.54 16.71
N GLN A 25 3.73 31.44 17.30
CA GLN A 25 4.97 31.71 16.57
C GLN A 25 5.19 30.76 15.40
N PHE A 26 4.76 29.51 15.56
CA PHE A 26 4.87 28.49 14.52
C PHE A 26 3.56 28.25 13.78
N ALA A 27 2.52 29.08 13.97
CA ALA A 27 1.23 28.91 13.30
C ALA A 27 1.35 29.05 11.78
N ALA A 28 2.23 29.95 11.31
CA ALA A 28 2.55 30.12 9.90
C ALA A 28 3.45 28.98 9.36
N ASN A 29 4.08 28.19 10.24
CA ASN A 29 4.83 26.99 9.88
C ASN A 29 3.94 25.75 9.83
N LYS A 30 2.62 25.90 9.92
CA LYS A 30 1.72 24.84 9.48
C LYS A 30 2.00 24.60 8.01
N THR A 31 2.51 23.42 7.70
CA THR A 31 2.74 22.97 6.33
C THR A 31 1.46 23.20 5.55
N LYS A 32 1.50 24.08 4.54
CA LYS A 32 0.37 24.26 3.63
C LYS A 32 -0.04 22.87 3.14
N GLN A 33 -1.33 22.57 3.27
CA GLN A 33 -1.92 21.36 2.72
C GLN A 33 -1.77 21.47 1.20
N LEU A 34 -1.38 20.36 0.57
CA LEU A 34 -1.21 20.32 -0.88
C LEU A 34 -2.56 20.03 -1.52
N GLU A 35 -2.82 20.69 -2.64
CA GLU A 35 -3.92 20.34 -3.53
C GLU A 35 -3.47 19.24 -4.50
N VAL A 36 -4.43 18.52 -5.06
CA VAL A 36 -4.18 17.56 -6.16
C VAL A 36 -3.46 18.22 -7.34
N ALA A 37 -3.75 19.51 -7.61
CA ALA A 37 -3.08 20.29 -8.65
C ALA A 37 -1.56 20.40 -8.42
N ASP A 38 -1.12 20.53 -7.16
CA ASP A 38 0.30 20.69 -6.81
C ASP A 38 1.13 19.43 -7.14
N LEU A 39 0.50 18.24 -7.17
CA LEU A 39 1.19 17.00 -7.53
C LEU A 39 1.65 16.99 -8.99
N PHE A 40 1.01 17.77 -9.87
CA PHE A 40 1.39 17.85 -11.28
C PHE A 40 2.69 18.62 -11.52
N ASP A 41 3.14 19.38 -10.54
CA ASP A 41 4.40 20.12 -10.59
C ASP A 41 5.60 19.27 -10.16
N ILE A 42 5.35 18.12 -9.51
CA ILE A 42 6.39 17.16 -9.14
C ILE A 42 6.81 16.39 -10.38
N LYS A 43 8.04 16.65 -10.85
CA LYS A 43 8.61 16.02 -12.04
C LYS A 43 9.93 15.34 -11.71
N GLN A 44 10.14 14.16 -12.28
CA GLN A 44 11.37 13.42 -12.16
C GLN A 44 12.51 14.16 -12.86
N ASN A 45 13.54 14.52 -12.10
CA ASN A 45 14.69 15.23 -12.64
C ASN A 45 15.58 14.32 -13.51
N LYS A 46 16.44 14.92 -14.36
CA LYS A 46 17.27 14.16 -15.30
C LYS A 46 18.24 13.19 -14.61
N THR A 47 18.75 13.57 -13.44
CA THR A 47 19.71 12.82 -12.62
C THR A 47 19.03 12.01 -11.53
N GLU A 48 17.71 12.13 -11.37
CA GLU A 48 16.98 11.51 -10.27
C GLU A 48 16.55 10.08 -10.62
N THR A 49 16.86 9.16 -9.70
CA THR A 49 16.40 7.77 -9.81
C THR A 49 14.91 7.66 -9.58
N LEU A 50 14.25 6.66 -10.19
CA LEU A 50 12.81 6.44 -10.01
C LEU A 50 12.42 6.26 -8.53
N LYS A 51 13.29 5.62 -7.74
CA LYS A 51 13.08 5.42 -6.30
C LYS A 51 13.05 6.75 -5.52
N SER A 52 13.96 7.67 -5.83
CA SER A 52 13.99 9.01 -5.21
C SER A 52 12.74 9.80 -5.58
N TYR A 53 12.37 9.79 -6.86
CA TYR A 53 11.16 10.46 -7.33
C TYR A 53 9.91 9.92 -6.64
N LEU A 54 9.78 8.59 -6.55
CA LEU A 54 8.64 7.95 -5.89
C LEU A 54 8.57 8.31 -4.40
N ALA A 55 9.71 8.40 -3.71
CA ALA A 55 9.74 8.83 -2.31
C ALA A 55 9.24 10.27 -2.15
N CYS A 56 9.66 11.19 -3.03
CA CYS A 56 9.16 12.57 -3.03
C CYS A 56 7.67 12.66 -3.36
N PHE A 57 7.23 11.95 -4.40
CA PHE A 57 5.84 11.93 -4.84
C PHE A 57 4.91 11.36 -3.75
N ASN A 58 5.30 10.25 -3.11
CA ASN A 58 4.54 9.65 -2.02
C ASN A 58 4.42 10.57 -0.80
N ASN A 59 5.51 11.25 -0.43
CA ASN A 59 5.48 12.23 0.66
C ASN A 59 4.48 13.36 0.37
N ALA A 60 4.49 13.89 -0.86
CA ALA A 60 3.51 14.89 -1.28
C ALA A 60 2.08 14.36 -1.27
N THR A 61 1.87 13.12 -1.72
CA THR A 61 0.54 12.48 -1.78
C THR A 61 -0.10 12.33 -0.39
N VAL A 62 0.69 11.98 0.64
CA VAL A 62 0.21 11.87 2.04
C VAL A 62 -0.24 13.22 2.61
N ARG A 63 0.15 14.33 2.00
CA ARG A 63 -0.16 15.70 2.45
C ARG A 63 -1.37 16.31 1.73
N VAL A 64 -2.00 15.58 0.81
CA VAL A 64 -3.20 16.02 0.07
C VAL A 64 -4.45 15.68 0.87
N ASN A 65 -5.38 16.63 1.00
CA ASN A 65 -6.62 16.44 1.77
C ASN A 65 -7.66 15.56 1.06
N ASP A 66 -7.76 15.66 -0.26
CA ASP A 66 -8.74 14.93 -1.07
C ASP A 66 -8.03 13.91 -1.97
N PRO A 67 -7.95 12.64 -1.52
CA PRO A 67 -7.19 11.62 -2.22
C PRO A 67 -7.97 11.01 -3.38
N ASP A 68 -8.15 11.76 -4.47
CA ASP A 68 -8.61 11.15 -5.71
C ASP A 68 -7.44 10.42 -6.40
N GLN A 69 -7.41 9.11 -6.18
CA GLN A 69 -6.43 8.18 -6.71
C GLN A 69 -6.27 8.29 -8.24
N LYS A 70 -7.33 8.62 -8.97
CA LYS A 70 -7.28 8.77 -10.43
C LYS A 70 -6.38 9.93 -10.83
N PHE A 71 -6.39 11.03 -10.09
CA PHE A 71 -5.50 12.15 -10.35
C PHE A 71 -4.08 11.87 -9.88
N PHE A 72 -3.87 11.11 -8.82
CA PHE A 72 -2.53 10.69 -8.40
C PHE A 72 -1.83 9.88 -9.48
N VAL A 73 -2.54 8.92 -10.09
CA VAL A 73 -1.99 8.13 -11.20
C VAL A 73 -1.65 9.02 -12.40
N LYS A 74 -2.52 9.97 -12.76
CA LYS A 74 -2.27 10.91 -13.86
C LYS A 74 -1.09 11.84 -13.58
N ALA A 75 -1.01 12.42 -12.39
CA ALA A 75 0.08 13.29 -11.97
C ALA A 75 1.41 12.54 -11.95
N PHE A 76 1.41 11.32 -11.38
CA PHE A 76 2.58 10.45 -11.35
C PHE A 76 3.08 10.13 -12.77
N GLN A 77 2.18 9.73 -13.67
CA GLN A 77 2.52 9.43 -15.08
C GLN A 77 3.08 10.65 -15.81
N LYS A 78 2.49 11.84 -15.61
CA LYS A 78 2.94 13.08 -16.24
C LYS A 78 4.28 13.57 -15.68
N GLY A 79 4.57 13.28 -14.41
CA GLY A 79 5.83 13.64 -13.76
C GLY A 79 7.00 12.73 -14.13
N LEU A 80 6.76 11.54 -14.68
CA LEU A 80 7.82 10.63 -15.10
C LEU A 80 8.55 11.12 -16.36
N ARG A 81 9.88 11.00 -16.38
CA ARG A 81 10.70 11.35 -17.54
C ARG A 81 10.68 10.26 -18.63
N ALA A 82 10.58 9.01 -18.21
CA ALA A 82 10.69 7.85 -19.09
C ALA A 82 9.38 7.63 -19.87
N ARG A 83 9.28 8.24 -21.06
CA ARG A 83 8.09 8.19 -21.93
C ARG A 83 7.56 6.76 -22.16
N GLN A 84 8.43 5.82 -22.49
CA GLN A 84 8.02 4.42 -22.71
C GLN A 84 7.48 3.75 -21.44
N PHE A 85 8.03 4.09 -20.27
CA PHE A 85 7.56 3.57 -18.99
C PHE A 85 6.25 4.24 -18.55
N SER A 86 6.13 5.56 -18.69
CA SER A 86 4.89 6.29 -18.40
C SER A 86 3.74 5.84 -19.29
N ASP A 87 3.99 5.63 -20.58
CA ASP A 87 2.99 5.17 -21.55
C ASP A 87 2.53 3.74 -21.22
N SER A 88 3.48 2.85 -20.85
CA SER A 88 3.17 1.48 -20.40
C SER A 88 2.30 1.45 -19.14
N LEU A 89 2.50 2.41 -18.22
CA LEU A 89 1.67 2.56 -17.02
C LEU A 89 0.27 3.11 -17.34
N ALA A 90 0.15 4.02 -18.31
CA ALA A 90 -1.15 4.56 -18.73
C ALA A 90 -2.05 3.49 -19.37
N LEU A 91 -1.45 2.52 -20.05
CA LEU A 91 -2.15 1.42 -20.70
C LEU A 91 -2.54 0.27 -19.76
N ARG A 92 -1.88 0.15 -18.59
CA ARG A 92 -2.17 -0.91 -17.61
C ARG A 92 -3.12 -0.42 -16.52
N LYS A 93 -4.26 -1.10 -16.36
CA LYS A 93 -5.13 -0.90 -15.18
C LYS A 93 -4.43 -1.46 -13.93
N PRO A 94 -4.40 -0.74 -12.80
CA PRO A 94 -3.90 -1.28 -11.54
C PRO A 94 -4.76 -2.49 -11.15
N GLN A 95 -4.12 -3.64 -10.93
CA GLN A 95 -4.80 -4.78 -10.31
C GLN A 95 -5.04 -4.44 -8.83
N LYS A 96 -6.30 -4.36 -8.41
CA LYS A 96 -6.65 -4.29 -6.99
C LYS A 96 -6.16 -5.59 -6.36
N LYS A 97 -5.18 -5.52 -5.45
CA LYS A 97 -4.88 -6.65 -4.57
C LYS A 97 -6.08 -6.77 -3.64
N HIS A 98 -6.89 -7.81 -3.83
CA HIS A 98 -7.91 -8.22 -2.85
C HIS A 98 -7.17 -8.48 -1.53
N ILE A 99 -7.40 -7.65 -0.52
CA ILE A 99 -7.23 -8.07 0.86
C ILE A 99 -8.52 -8.85 1.14
N GLU A 100 -8.43 -10.16 0.93
CA GLU A 100 -9.48 -11.14 1.18
C GLU A 100 -9.49 -11.44 2.68
N VAL A 101 -10.04 -10.52 3.47
CA VAL A 101 -10.29 -10.71 4.91
C VAL A 101 -11.60 -10.00 5.24
N GLU A 102 -12.72 -10.37 4.62
CA GLU A 102 -14.06 -10.02 5.16
C GLU A 102 -15.24 -10.69 4.44
N GLU A 103 -15.15 -11.95 4.00
CA GLU A 103 -16.34 -12.64 3.46
C GLU A 103 -16.61 -13.99 4.15
N ASP A 104 -15.57 -14.70 4.62
CA ASP A 104 -15.67 -16.02 5.28
C ASP A 104 -16.29 -16.00 6.69
N GLN A 105 -16.51 -14.83 7.29
CA GLN A 105 -17.11 -14.75 8.65
C GLN A 105 -18.63 -14.89 8.63
N THR A 106 -19.29 -14.52 7.53
CA THR A 106 -20.75 -14.51 7.41
C THR A 106 -21.30 -15.93 7.27
N ASP A 107 -20.65 -16.78 6.47
CA ASP A 107 -21.09 -18.15 6.19
C ASP A 107 -20.94 -19.06 7.42
N ARG A 108 -19.96 -18.77 8.27
CA ARG A 108 -19.67 -19.58 9.46
C ARG A 108 -20.70 -19.40 10.58
N LEU A 109 -21.38 -18.25 10.65
CA LEU A 109 -22.48 -18.00 11.59
C LEU A 109 -23.80 -18.61 11.12
N GLU A 110 -23.98 -18.80 9.81
CA GLU A 110 -25.20 -19.38 9.24
C GLU A 110 -25.21 -20.92 9.36
N ALA A 111 -24.04 -21.55 9.22
CA ALA A 111 -23.88 -23.01 9.33
C ALA A 111 -24.15 -23.59 10.74
N GLU A 112 -24.10 -22.78 11.80
CA GLU A 112 -24.33 -23.24 13.18
C GLU A 112 -25.81 -23.28 13.59
N ARG A 113 -26.74 -22.81 12.75
CA ARG A 113 -28.16 -22.61 13.14
C ARG A 113 -29.15 -23.71 12.75
N GLN A 114 -28.73 -24.92 12.34
CA GLN A 114 -29.69 -25.98 11.95
C GLN A 114 -29.52 -27.31 12.71
N PRO A 115 -30.59 -27.86 13.33
CA PRO A 115 -30.54 -29.04 14.19
C PRO A 115 -30.83 -30.39 13.48
N ILE A 116 -30.37 -31.45 14.17
CA ILE A 116 -30.43 -32.90 13.97
C ILE A 116 -31.81 -33.48 13.56
N ALA A 117 -31.85 -34.42 12.59
CA ALA A 117 -32.78 -35.57 12.56
C ALA A 117 -32.47 -36.65 11.48
N GLY A 118 -32.46 -37.93 11.91
CA GLY A 118 -32.83 -39.16 11.16
C GLY A 118 -31.87 -39.67 10.06
N ASP A 119 -31.00 -40.64 10.31
CA ASP A 119 -31.24 -42.10 10.24
C ASP A 119 -31.97 -42.61 8.99
N THR A 120 -31.24 -43.31 8.11
CA THR A 120 -31.60 -44.61 7.49
C THR A 120 -30.48 -45.05 6.51
N ARG A 121 -29.80 -46.17 6.81
CA ARG A 121 -28.99 -46.97 5.85
C ARG A 121 -29.92 -48.00 5.19
N PRO A 122 -29.72 -48.47 3.93
CA PRO A 122 -28.92 -49.70 3.66
C PRO A 122 -28.38 -49.79 2.17
N PRO A 123 -28.01 -50.96 1.58
CA PRO A 123 -26.72 -51.64 1.71
C PRO A 123 -25.98 -52.00 0.38
N LEU A 124 -24.67 -52.31 0.50
CA LEU A 124 -23.80 -53.26 -0.22
C LEU A 124 -23.91 -53.50 -1.75
N LYS A 125 -22.76 -53.43 -2.46
CA LYS A 125 -22.06 -54.54 -3.18
C LYS A 125 -21.22 -54.04 -4.38
N GLY A 126 -20.00 -54.55 -4.55
CA GLY A 126 -19.29 -54.51 -5.83
C GLY A 126 -17.76 -54.40 -5.75
N GLU A 127 -17.09 -55.54 -5.61
CA GLU A 127 -15.64 -55.68 -5.75
C GLU A 127 -15.19 -55.46 -7.22
N ASN A 128 -14.03 -54.83 -7.45
CA ASN A 128 -12.96 -55.43 -8.26
C ASN A 128 -11.68 -54.58 -8.32
N LYS A 129 -10.57 -55.31 -8.32
CA LYS A 129 -9.18 -54.89 -8.15
C LYS A 129 -8.56 -54.45 -9.47
N TYR A 130 -7.83 -53.33 -9.49
CA TYR A 130 -6.71 -53.15 -10.40
C TYR A 130 -5.52 -52.45 -9.71
N SER A 131 -4.35 -52.92 -10.12
CA SER A 131 -3.05 -52.89 -9.46
C SER A 131 -2.33 -51.54 -9.54
N ALA A 132 -1.45 -51.32 -8.55
CA ALA A 132 -0.50 -50.24 -8.44
C ALA A 132 0.45 -50.08 -9.64
N LYS A 133 0.82 -48.83 -9.95
CA LYS A 133 2.18 -48.47 -10.39
C LYS A 133 2.49 -47.00 -10.10
N SER A 134 3.42 -46.83 -9.17
CA SER A 134 4.23 -45.65 -8.90
C SER A 134 5.08 -45.25 -10.11
N LYS A 135 5.29 -43.93 -10.30
CA LYS A 135 6.51 -43.34 -10.87
C LYS A 135 6.74 -41.95 -10.29
N GLU A 136 7.51 -41.92 -9.22
CA GLU A 136 8.28 -40.78 -8.74
C GLU A 136 9.63 -40.74 -9.52
N TYR A 137 10.30 -39.57 -9.59
CA TYR A 137 11.70 -39.26 -9.99
C TYR A 137 11.77 -38.01 -10.93
N PRO A 138 12.86 -37.21 -10.90
CA PRO A 138 13.13 -36.18 -9.90
C PRO A 138 13.47 -34.80 -10.51
N LEU A 139 13.41 -33.73 -9.72
CA LEU A 139 13.91 -32.40 -10.09
C LEU A 139 15.45 -32.40 -10.12
N THR A 140 16.05 -32.27 -11.31
CA THR A 140 17.50 -32.08 -11.48
C THR A 140 17.82 -30.59 -11.60
N LEU A 141 18.40 -30.02 -10.54
CA LEU A 141 19.14 -28.75 -10.58
C LEU A 141 20.61 -29.05 -10.83
N THR A 142 21.14 -28.62 -11.98
CA THR A 142 22.58 -28.66 -12.29
C THR A 142 23.23 -27.31 -11.96
N PRO A 143 24.36 -27.27 -11.22
CA PRO A 143 25.21 -26.09 -11.13
C PRO A 143 26.16 -26.04 -12.33
N LEU A 144 26.21 -24.88 -13.00
CA LEU A 144 27.09 -24.59 -14.13
C LEU A 144 28.53 -24.36 -13.62
N ARG A 145 29.46 -25.21 -14.06
CA ARG A 145 30.90 -25.11 -13.73
C ARG A 145 31.60 -24.15 -14.71
N GLU A 146 32.06 -23.00 -14.22
CA GLU A 146 32.96 -22.11 -14.97
C GLU A 146 34.37 -22.72 -15.01
N LYS A 147 34.91 -22.95 -16.22
CA LYS A 147 36.34 -23.16 -16.45
C LYS A 147 36.95 -21.85 -16.92
N ARG A 148 37.97 -21.36 -16.22
CA ARG A 148 38.86 -20.32 -16.72
C ARG A 148 40.19 -20.97 -17.10
N ALA A 149 40.66 -20.65 -18.30
CA ALA A 149 41.98 -20.98 -18.83
C ALA A 149 43.01 -19.96 -18.31
#